data_AF-A0AAW5EXH6-F1
#
_entry.id   AF-A0AAW5EXH6-F1
#
_cell.length_a   1.000
_cell.length_b   1.000
_cell.length_c   1.000
_cell.angle_alpha   90.00
_cell.angle_beta   90.00
_cell.angle_gamma   90.00
#
_symmetry.space_group_name_H-M   'P 1'
#
loop_
_entity.id
_entity.type
_entity.pdbx_description
1 polymer ?
#
loop_
_entity_poly.entity_id
_entity_poly.type
_entity_poly.pdbx_seq_one_letter_code
_entity_poly.pdbx_strand_id
1 'polypeptide(L)'
;MEFNEVPGMLGGIEEVRVGVLLEITGDIRGIFMFLSSAPFLKVMLEGLLGMEVEDITCLDPMSMSAVSEIGNIMCCSYINALTRMLDIKVDVSVPDTCVDMIGAILSVPMIHFANISDELLLIEDKYHFGDLSVISHVLFLPEIESLEQIFRALGEEYEK
;
A
#
# COMPACT_ATOMS: atom_id res chain seq x y z
N MET A 1 4.85 -5.81 12.73
CA MET A 1 6.32 -5.82 12.52
C MET A 1 6.85 -4.40 12.64
N GLU A 2 8.13 -4.21 12.96
CA GLU A 2 8.69 -2.86 13.09
C GLU A 2 8.87 -2.17 11.74
N PHE A 3 8.56 -0.88 11.68
CA PHE A 3 8.70 -0.08 10.47
C PHE A 3 10.11 -0.08 9.87
N ASN A 4 11.14 -0.05 10.72
CA ASN A 4 12.54 0.01 10.26
C ASN A 4 12.99 -1.24 9.50
N GLU A 5 12.28 -2.36 9.61
CA GLU A 5 12.60 -3.61 8.91
C GLU A 5 12.00 -3.65 7.49
N VAL A 6 10.98 -2.85 7.22
CA VAL A 6 10.23 -2.85 5.97
C VAL A 6 11.10 -2.60 4.73
N PRO A 7 11.99 -1.60 4.67
CA PRO A 7 12.79 -1.38 3.48
C PRO A 7 13.61 -2.60 3.07
N GLY A 8 14.13 -3.37 4.04
CA GLY A 8 14.88 -4.59 3.78
C GLY A 8 14.04 -5.68 3.11
N MET A 9 12.76 -5.79 3.45
CA MET A 9 11.82 -6.73 2.83
C MET A 9 11.40 -6.29 1.42
N LEU A 10 11.45 -5.00 1.13
CA LEU A 10 11.03 -4.44 -0.16
C LEU A 10 12.17 -4.32 -1.18
N GLY A 11 13.36 -4.88 -0.91
CA GLY A 11 14.51 -4.85 -1.82
C GLY A 11 15.54 -3.76 -1.52
N GLY A 12 15.35 -2.99 -0.45
CA GLY A 12 16.25 -1.93 0.00
C GLY A 12 15.71 -0.52 -0.24
N ILE A 13 16.31 0.46 0.44
CA ILE A 13 15.87 1.87 0.38
C ILE A 13 16.03 2.51 -1.01
N GLU A 14 16.96 2.03 -1.82
CA GLU A 14 17.27 2.55 -3.17
C GLU A 14 16.40 1.95 -4.28
N GLU A 15 15.61 0.91 -3.98
CA GLU A 15 14.72 0.29 -4.96
C GLU A 15 13.67 1.31 -5.40
N VAL A 16 13.50 1.50 -6.70
CA VAL A 16 12.50 2.43 -7.26
C VAL A 16 11.19 1.70 -7.47
N ARG A 17 10.11 2.26 -6.91
CA ARG A 17 8.76 1.71 -7.02
C ARG A 17 7.75 2.80 -7.30
N VAL A 18 6.55 2.39 -7.71
CA VAL A 18 5.39 3.29 -7.72
C VAL A 18 4.56 3.00 -6.48
N GLY A 19 4.38 4.03 -5.66
CA GLY A 19 3.57 4.03 -4.46
C GLY A 19 2.22 4.69 -4.70
N VAL A 20 1.15 4.06 -4.22
CA VAL A 20 -0.19 4.65 -4.14
C VAL A 20 -0.60 4.68 -2.67
N LEU A 21 -0.89 5.88 -2.16
CA LEU A 21 -1.22 6.14 -0.77
C LEU A 21 -2.69 6.52 -0.64
N LEU A 22 -3.38 5.92 0.33
CA LEU A 22 -4.74 6.26 0.75
C LEU A 22 -4.77 6.48 2.25
N GLU A 23 -5.41 7.56 2.67
CA GLU A 23 -5.72 7.78 4.07
C GLU A 23 -7.12 7.24 4.36
N ILE A 24 -7.26 6.56 5.50
CA ILE A 24 -8.56 6.14 6.01
C ILE A 24 -8.89 6.90 7.29
N THR A 25 -10.16 7.26 7.44
CA THR A 25 -10.71 7.92 8.61
C THR A 25 -12.05 7.30 9.01
N GLY A 26 -12.55 7.61 10.21
CA GLY A 26 -13.80 7.05 10.72
C GLY A 26 -13.55 6.28 12.01
N ASP A 27 -14.08 5.05 12.09
CA ASP A 27 -13.93 4.19 13.26
C ASP A 27 -12.46 3.83 13.50
N ILE A 28 -11.73 3.54 12.42
CA ILE A 28 -10.26 3.40 12.41
C ILE A 28 -9.62 4.47 11.52
N ARG A 29 -8.35 4.75 11.80
CA ARG A 29 -7.51 5.73 11.13
C ARG A 29 -6.15 5.15 10.81
N GLY A 30 -5.60 5.59 9.68
CA GLY A 30 -4.27 5.18 9.26
C GLY A 30 -4.04 5.39 7.79
N ILE A 31 -2.88 4.93 7.33
CA ILE A 31 -2.46 5.02 5.93
C ILE A 31 -2.36 3.63 5.33
N PHE A 32 -3.06 3.42 4.21
CA PHE A 32 -2.82 2.30 3.31
C PHE A 32 -1.86 2.74 2.20
N MET A 33 -0.89 1.90 1.89
CA MET A 33 0.06 2.14 0.82
C MET A 33 0.21 0.88 -0.03
N PHE A 34 -0.01 1.01 -1.33
CA PHE A 34 0.31 -0.03 -2.30
C PHE A 34 1.65 0.29 -2.97
N LEU A 35 2.61 -0.61 -2.83
CA LEU A 35 3.93 -0.53 -3.45
C LEU A 35 4.02 -1.56 -4.57
N SER A 36 3.85 -1.07 -5.78
CA SER A 36 3.93 -1.89 -6.99
C SER A 36 5.37 -2.08 -7.48
N SER A 37 5.64 -3.25 -8.03
CA SER A 37 6.89 -3.49 -8.76
C SER A 37 6.77 -3.10 -10.23
N ALA A 38 7.90 -2.76 -10.86
CA ALA A 38 7.92 -2.42 -12.28
C ALA A 38 7.33 -3.54 -13.17
N PRO A 39 7.65 -4.84 -12.97
CA PRO A 39 7.07 -5.92 -13.77
C PRO A 39 5.55 -6.01 -13.63
N PHE A 40 5.00 -5.79 -12.42
CA PHE A 40 3.56 -5.77 -12.21
C PHE A 40 2.89 -4.66 -13.01
N LEU A 41 3.40 -3.43 -12.92
CA LEU A 41 2.80 -2.30 -13.64
C LEU A 41 2.87 -2.45 -15.15
N LYS A 42 3.95 -2.99 -15.69
CA LYS A 42 4.07 -3.23 -17.13
C LYS A 42 2.95 -4.14 -17.63
N VAL A 43 2.73 -5.26 -16.94
CA VAL A 43 1.66 -6.21 -17.27
C VAL A 43 0.28 -5.55 -17.16
N MET A 44 0.05 -4.78 -16.09
CA MET A 44 -1.25 -4.14 -15.85
C MET A 44 -1.54 -3.03 -16.87
N LEU A 45 -0.56 -2.18 -17.19
CA LEU A 45 -0.71 -1.08 -18.13
C LEU A 45 -0.84 -1.58 -19.58
N GLU A 46 -0.09 -2.62 -19.94
CA GLU A 46 -0.26 -3.30 -21.24
C GLU A 46 -1.67 -3.89 -21.35
N GLY A 47 -2.15 -4.59 -20.31
CA GLY A 47 -3.48 -5.19 -20.30
C GLY A 47 -4.63 -4.18 -20.30
N LEU A 48 -4.49 -3.04 -19.62
CA LEU A 48 -5.55 -2.04 -19.49
C LEU A 48 -5.58 -1.03 -20.65
N LEU A 49 -4.41 -0.59 -21.10
CA LEU A 49 -4.27 0.52 -22.04
C LEU A 49 -3.68 0.09 -23.39
N GLY A 50 -3.20 -1.15 -23.52
CA GLY A 50 -2.47 -1.59 -24.71
C GLY A 50 -1.13 -0.87 -24.88
N MET A 51 -0.55 -0.36 -23.79
CA MET A 51 0.69 0.41 -23.80
C MET A 51 1.84 -0.40 -23.20
N GLU A 52 2.92 -0.53 -23.97
CA GLU A 52 4.17 -1.09 -23.47
C GLU A 52 4.94 -0.01 -22.70
N VAL A 53 5.26 -0.29 -21.44
CA VAL A 53 6.05 0.60 -20.58
C VAL A 53 7.46 0.04 -20.44
N GLU A 54 8.45 0.78 -20.93
CA GLU A 54 9.86 0.40 -20.76
C GLU A 54 10.40 0.85 -19.40
N ASP A 55 10.08 2.09 -19.00
CA ASP A 55 10.60 2.75 -17.80
C ASP A 55 9.45 3.33 -16.96
N ILE A 56 9.31 2.80 -15.73
CA ILE A 56 8.27 3.24 -14.79
C ILE A 56 8.56 4.62 -14.18
N THR A 57 9.77 5.15 -14.33
CA THR A 57 10.13 6.50 -13.85
C THR A 57 9.62 7.60 -14.77
N CYS A 58 9.21 7.24 -15.99
CA CYS A 58 8.79 8.16 -17.04
C CYS A 58 7.39 7.83 -17.55
N LEU A 59 6.42 7.64 -16.64
CA LEU A 59 5.03 7.41 -17.00
C LEU A 59 4.36 8.69 -17.51
N ASP A 60 3.63 8.59 -18.62
CA ASP A 60 2.78 9.68 -19.10
C ASP A 60 1.56 9.89 -18.17
N PRO A 61 0.84 11.03 -18.28
CA PRO A 61 -0.30 11.32 -17.41
C PRO A 61 -1.41 10.28 -17.42
N MET A 62 -1.69 9.63 -18.57
CA MET A 62 -2.70 8.58 -18.66
C MET A 62 -2.25 7.32 -17.96
N SER A 63 -1.00 6.91 -18.19
CA SER A 63 -0.38 5.77 -17.49
C SER A 63 -0.38 6.01 -15.98
N MET A 64 -0.02 7.21 -15.52
CA MET A 64 -0.04 7.58 -14.10
C MET A 64 -1.45 7.53 -13.49
N SER A 65 -2.47 8.02 -14.21
CA SER A 65 -3.87 7.88 -13.77
C SER A 65 -4.31 6.42 -13.66
N ALA A 66 -3.92 5.56 -14.61
CA ALA A 66 -4.23 4.14 -14.53
C ALA A 66 -3.53 3.45 -13.36
N VAL A 67 -2.28 3.79 -13.06
CA VAL A 67 -1.59 3.29 -11.86
C VAL A 67 -2.30 3.73 -10.58
N SER A 68 -2.73 4.99 -10.52
CA SER A 68 -3.49 5.53 -9.40
C SER A 68 -4.78 4.73 -9.16
N GLU A 69 -5.53 4.41 -10.24
CA GLU A 69 -6.74 3.60 -10.16
C GLU A 69 -6.46 2.14 -9.76
N ILE A 70 -5.39 1.53 -10.30
CA ILE A 70 -4.98 0.18 -9.89
C ILE A 70 -4.70 0.14 -8.38
N GLY A 71 -3.89 1.08 -7.88
CA GLY A 71 -3.59 1.14 -6.45
C GLY A 71 -4.83 1.41 -5.60
N ASN A 72 -5.73 2.28 -6.08
CA ASN A 72 -7.01 2.54 -5.42
C ASN A 72 -7.85 1.26 -5.30
N ILE A 73 -7.98 0.48 -6.38
CA ILE A 73 -8.68 -0.81 -6.38
C ILE A 73 -8.04 -1.80 -5.40
N MET A 74 -6.71 -1.91 -5.42
CA MET A 74 -5.97 -2.83 -4.55
C MET A 74 -6.17 -2.46 -3.07
N CYS A 75 -5.89 -1.23 -2.68
CA CYS A 75 -6.06 -0.77 -1.31
C CYS A 75 -7.53 -0.83 -0.86
N CYS A 76 -8.48 -0.38 -1.68
CA CYS A 76 -9.90 -0.44 -1.34
C CYS A 76 -10.40 -1.88 -1.19
N SER A 77 -9.82 -2.86 -1.90
CA SER A 77 -10.17 -4.27 -1.71
C SER A 77 -9.79 -4.74 -0.29
N TYR A 78 -8.60 -4.36 0.19
CA TYR A 78 -8.17 -4.63 1.56
C TYR A 78 -9.00 -3.89 2.60
N ILE A 79 -9.24 -2.59 2.40
CA ILE A 79 -10.06 -1.76 3.30
C ILE A 79 -11.48 -2.33 3.41
N ASN A 80 -12.09 -2.73 2.29
CA ASN A 80 -13.42 -3.33 2.28
C ASN A 80 -13.47 -4.70 2.98
N ALA A 81 -12.43 -5.52 2.83
CA ALA A 81 -12.34 -6.79 3.53
C ALA A 81 -12.23 -6.56 5.05
N LEU A 82 -11.34 -5.66 5.45
CA LEU A 82 -11.09 -5.31 6.84
C LEU A 82 -12.35 -4.73 7.51
N THR A 83 -13.00 -3.76 6.88
CA THR A 83 -14.21 -3.13 7.43
C THR A 83 -15.36 -4.13 7.60
N ARG A 84 -15.53 -5.06 6.66
CA ARG A 84 -16.51 -6.15 6.77
C ARG A 84 -16.17 -7.15 7.88
N MET A 85 -14.89 -7.47 8.06
CA MET A 85 -14.45 -8.41 9.09
C MET A 85 -14.66 -7.84 10.50
N LEU A 86 -14.44 -6.54 10.68
CA LEU A 86 -14.53 -5.88 11.98
C LEU A 86 -15.89 -5.23 12.24
N ASP A 87 -16.81 -5.25 11.26
CA ASP A 87 -18.11 -4.55 11.29
C ASP A 87 -18.00 -3.05 11.60
N ILE A 88 -17.05 -2.38 10.93
CA ILE A 88 -16.75 -0.95 11.12
C ILE A 88 -16.98 -0.15 9.83
N LYS A 89 -17.00 1.17 9.96
CA LYS A 89 -17.15 2.12 8.86
C LYS A 89 -15.97 3.07 8.78
N VAL A 90 -15.48 3.25 7.55
CA VAL A 90 -14.39 4.17 7.25
C VAL A 90 -14.72 4.96 5.99
N ASP A 91 -14.17 6.16 5.93
CA ASP A 91 -14.07 7.00 4.74
C ASP A 91 -12.65 6.91 4.20
N VAL A 92 -12.51 6.88 2.87
CA VAL A 92 -11.23 6.74 2.16
C VAL A 92 -10.94 8.00 1.36
N SER A 93 -9.72 8.51 1.42
CA SER A 93 -9.28 9.66 0.62
C SER A 93 -9.20 9.34 -0.88
N VAL A 94 -8.94 10.37 -1.68
CA VAL A 94 -8.41 10.14 -3.04
C VAL A 94 -6.97 9.60 -2.96
N PRO A 95 -6.51 8.82 -3.95
CA PRO A 95 -5.14 8.31 -3.99
C PRO A 95 -4.12 9.41 -4.30
N ASP A 96 -3.05 9.45 -3.51
CA ASP A 96 -1.81 10.12 -3.87
C ASP A 96 -0.86 9.09 -4.49
N THR A 97 -0.25 9.42 -5.62
CA THR A 97 0.59 8.48 -6.38
C THR A 97 1.94 9.10 -6.68
N CYS A 98 3.02 8.37 -6.42
CA CYS A 98 4.39 8.82 -6.68
C CYS A 98 5.27 7.68 -7.20
N VAL A 99 6.30 8.05 -7.95
CA VAL A 99 7.39 7.14 -8.36
C VAL A 99 8.66 7.63 -7.69
N ASP A 100 9.22 6.84 -6.80
CA ASP A 100 10.44 7.21 -6.09
C ASP A 100 11.14 5.98 -5.51
N MET A 101 12.31 6.20 -4.93
CA MET A 101 13.00 5.24 -4.09
C MET A 101 12.15 4.92 -2.86
N ILE A 102 12.17 3.67 -2.41
CA ILE A 102 11.41 3.21 -1.24
C ILE A 102 11.70 4.07 -0.01
N GLY A 103 12.95 4.45 0.22
CA GLY A 103 13.30 5.33 1.35
C GLY A 103 12.57 6.67 1.31
N ALA A 104 12.39 7.25 0.12
CA ALA A 104 11.66 8.51 -0.05
C ALA A 104 10.15 8.30 0.12
N ILE A 105 9.57 7.26 -0.48
CA ILE A 105 8.13 6.94 -0.34
C ILE A 105 7.77 6.71 1.13
N LEU A 106 8.56 5.91 1.84
CA LEU A 106 8.32 5.56 3.23
C LEU A 106 8.59 6.73 4.20
N SER A 107 9.42 7.71 3.81
CA SER A 107 9.68 8.88 4.66
C SER A 107 8.41 9.68 4.98
N VAL A 108 7.43 9.71 4.06
CA VAL A 108 6.15 10.42 4.24
C VAL A 108 5.37 9.84 5.42
N PRO A 109 4.95 8.56 5.41
CA PRO A 109 4.25 7.99 6.54
C PRO A 109 5.14 7.91 7.79
N MET A 110 6.46 7.73 7.67
CA MET A 110 7.35 7.77 8.84
C MET A 110 7.23 9.09 9.59
N ILE A 111 7.30 10.24 8.91
CA ILE A 111 7.22 11.54 9.59
C ILE A 111 5.85 11.72 10.25
N HIS A 112 4.79 11.24 9.62
CA HIS A 112 3.43 11.31 10.16
C HIS A 112 3.24 10.40 11.39
N PHE A 113 3.83 9.21 11.41
CA PHE A 113 3.59 8.18 12.43
C PHE A 113 4.75 7.97 13.41
N ALA A 114 5.87 8.70 13.27
CA ALA A 114 7.10 8.56 14.07
C ALA A 114 6.91 8.65 15.60
N ASN A 115 5.81 9.27 16.06
CA ASN A 115 5.49 9.41 17.49
C ASN A 115 4.25 8.63 17.91
N ILE A 116 3.66 7.85 17.01
CA ILE A 116 2.36 7.21 17.20
C ILE A 116 2.52 5.69 17.21
N SER A 117 3.03 5.03 16.16
CA SER A 117 3.15 3.57 16.14
C SER A 117 4.37 3.11 15.37
N ASP A 118 5.15 2.19 15.94
CA ASP A 118 6.23 1.49 15.23
C ASP A 118 5.74 0.22 14.51
N GLU A 119 4.48 -0.18 14.77
CA GLU A 119 3.88 -1.37 14.20
C GLU A 119 3.06 -1.07 12.94
N LEU A 120 3.29 -1.91 11.93
CA LEU A 120 2.51 -1.94 10.70
C LEU A 120 2.16 -3.37 10.30
N LEU A 121 1.17 -3.44 9.41
CA LEU A 121 0.82 -4.65 8.67
C LEU A 121 1.44 -4.56 7.27
N LEU A 122 2.26 -5.55 6.94
CA LEU A 122 2.84 -5.73 5.61
C LEU A 122 2.21 -6.97 4.98
N ILE A 123 1.67 -6.81 3.79
CA ILE A 123 1.04 -7.87 3.02
C ILE A 123 1.82 -8.00 1.71
N GLU A 124 2.40 -9.18 1.48
CA GLU A 124 3.06 -9.51 0.22
C GLU A 124 2.03 -10.10 -0.74
N ASP A 125 1.84 -9.44 -1.88
CA ASP A 125 0.94 -9.89 -2.93
C ASP A 125 1.73 -10.57 -4.04
N LYS A 126 1.45 -11.86 -4.26
CA LYS A 126 2.05 -12.61 -5.37
C LYS A 126 1.02 -12.84 -6.47
N TYR A 127 1.27 -12.25 -7.63
CA TYR A 127 0.43 -12.38 -8.81
C TYR A 127 1.02 -13.39 -9.80
N HIS A 128 0.13 -14.05 -10.53
CA HIS A 128 0.48 -15.04 -11.55
C HIS A 128 -0.19 -14.68 -12.88
N PHE A 129 0.64 -14.38 -13.89
CA PHE A 129 0.23 -14.02 -15.24
C PHE A 129 0.83 -15.04 -16.22
N GLY A 130 0.11 -16.15 -16.45
CA GLY A 130 0.69 -17.31 -17.15
C GLY A 130 1.91 -17.83 -16.39
N ASP A 131 3.06 -17.87 -17.05
CA ASP A 131 4.33 -18.31 -16.45
C ASP A 131 5.07 -17.20 -15.68
N LEU A 132 4.60 -15.95 -15.79
CA LEU A 132 5.19 -14.81 -15.08
C LEU A 132 4.62 -14.72 -13.66
N SER A 133 5.49 -14.61 -12.66
CA SER A 133 5.09 -14.28 -11.29
C SER A 133 5.72 -12.95 -10.86
N VAL A 134 4.89 -12.05 -10.35
CA VAL A 134 5.30 -10.72 -9.90
C VAL A 134 4.84 -10.49 -8.47
N ILE A 135 5.61 -9.70 -7.74
CA ILE A 135 5.33 -9.39 -6.32
C ILE A 135 5.07 -7.89 -6.20
N SER A 136 4.03 -7.53 -5.46
CA SER A 136 3.77 -6.17 -4.97
C SER A 136 3.47 -6.25 -3.48
N HIS A 137 3.36 -5.11 -2.81
CA HIS A 137 3.12 -5.09 -1.37
C HIS A 137 2.02 -4.10 -1.02
N VAL A 138 1.24 -4.42 0.00
CA VAL A 138 0.35 -3.48 0.68
C VAL A 138 0.87 -3.28 2.10
N LEU A 139 0.98 -2.03 2.51
CA LEU A 139 1.29 -1.64 3.87
C LEU A 139 0.06 -0.97 4.46
N PHE A 140 -0.24 -1.29 5.70
CA PHE A 140 -1.21 -0.56 6.49
C PHE A 140 -0.54 -0.09 7.78
N LEU A 141 -0.54 1.23 7.96
CA LEU A 141 -0.03 1.94 9.12
C LEU A 141 -1.21 2.52 9.91
N PRO A 142 -1.82 1.74 10.81
CA PRO A 142 -2.86 2.23 11.72
C PRO A 142 -2.29 3.15 12.81
N GLU A 143 -3.12 4.08 13.30
CA GLU A 143 -2.88 4.73 14.59
C GLU A 143 -2.99 3.71 15.74
N ILE A 144 -2.36 3.95 16.92
CA ILE A 144 -2.41 3.02 18.06
C ILE A 144 -3.85 2.66 18.42
N GLU A 145 -4.72 3.66 18.54
CA GLU A 145 -6.11 3.48 18.92
C GLU A 145 -6.86 2.61 17.91
N SER A 146 -6.44 2.65 16.64
CA SER A 146 -7.01 1.83 15.58
C SER A 146 -6.48 0.39 15.64
N LEU A 147 -5.21 0.20 15.99
CA LEU A 147 -4.62 -1.11 16.28
C LEU A 147 -5.40 -1.82 17.40
N GLU A 148 -5.62 -1.14 18.53
CA GLU A 148 -6.39 -1.68 19.64
C GLU A 148 -7.81 -2.11 19.23
N GLN A 149 -8.48 -1.29 18.40
CA GLN A 149 -9.81 -1.64 17.88
C GLN A 149 -9.78 -2.87 16.96
N ILE A 150 -8.77 -2.98 16.09
CA ILE A 150 -8.61 -4.13 15.18
C ILE A 150 -8.42 -5.41 16.00
N PHE A 151 -7.49 -5.43 16.96
CA PHE A 151 -7.26 -6.59 17.82
C PHE A 151 -8.51 -6.96 18.62
N ARG A 152 -9.18 -5.97 19.21
CA ARG A 152 -10.41 -6.19 19.98
C ARG A 152 -11.52 -6.78 19.12
N ALA A 153 -11.70 -6.31 17.89
CA ALA A 153 -12.70 -6.84 16.97
C ALA A 153 -12.35 -8.27 16.48
N LEU A 154 -11.07 -8.64 16.49
CA LEU A 154 -10.61 -10.01 16.26
C LEU A 154 -10.72 -10.93 17.49
N GLY A 155 -11.12 -10.39 18.65
CA GLY A 155 -11.28 -11.14 19.90
C GLY A 155 -10.00 -11.29 20.71
N GLU A 156 -8.96 -10.52 20.38
CA GLU A 156 -7.66 -10.50 21.05
C GLU A 156 -7.48 -9.18 21.82
N GLU A 157 -6.64 -9.18 22.86
CA GLU A 157 -6.17 -7.94 23.50
C GLU A 157 -4.85 -7.51 22.86
N TYR A 158 -4.70 -6.21 22.59
CA TYR A 158 -3.44 -5.67 22.10
C TYR A 158 -2.44 -5.56 23.26
N GLU A 159 -1.44 -6.42 23.29
CA GLU A 159 -0.33 -6.36 24.25
C GLU A 159 0.83 -5.56 23.65
N LYS A 160 1.23 -4.47 24.33
CA LYS A 160 2.40 -3.64 23.96
C LYS A 160 3.73 -4.28 24.34
#